data_AF-A0A416VRE2-F1
#
_entry.id   AF-A0A416VRE2-F1
#
_cell.length_a   1.000
_cell.length_b   1.000
_cell.length_c   1.000
_cell.angle_alpha   90.00
_cell.angle_beta   90.00
_cell.angle_gamma   90.00
#
_symmetry.space_group_name_H-M   'P 1'
#
loop_
_entity.id
_entity.type
_entity.pdbx_description
1 polymer ?
#
loop_
_entity_poly.entity_id
_entity_poly.type
_entity_poly.pdbx_seq_one_letter_code
_entity_poly.pdbx_strand_id
1 'polypeptide(L)' 'MTRIENQAQYEWAVKRVEELLPLVDDSTSLSDPNSIELELLSNLVADYSEEHFALGESSWGNRI' A
#
# COMPACT_ATOMS: atom_id res chain seq x y z
N MET A 1 10.95 11.44 5.59
CA MET A 1 10.35 10.14 5.27
C MET A 1 9.11 9.98 6.12
N THR A 2 7.94 10.22 5.53
CA THR A 2 6.65 9.92 6.18
C THR A 2 6.43 8.41 6.09
N ARG A 3 6.11 7.78 7.22
CA ARG A 3 5.81 6.34 7.33
C ARG A 3 4.59 6.16 8.21
N ILE A 4 3.92 5.03 8.04
CA ILE A 4 2.80 4.64 8.91
C ILE A 4 3.40 4.17 10.23
N GLU A 5 3.00 4.79 11.34
CA GLU A 5 3.54 4.46 12.67
C GLU A 5 2.56 3.64 13.51
N ASN A 6 1.29 3.59 13.10
CA ASN A 6 0.25 2.88 13.84
C ASN A 6 -0.78 2.23 12.90
N GLN A 7 -1.49 1.25 13.44
CA GLN A 7 -2.47 0.48 12.68
C GLN A 7 -3.66 1.34 12.19
N ALA A 8 -4.06 2.38 12.92
CA ALA A 8 -5.15 3.25 12.47
C ALA A 8 -4.78 4.04 11.19
N GLN A 9 -3.52 4.49 11.09
CA GLN A 9 -2.99 5.10 9.86
C GLN A 9 -2.91 4.10 8.71
N TYR A 10 -2.54 2.85 8.99
CA TYR A 10 -2.56 1.75 8.01
C TYR A 10 -3.96 1.51 7.47
N GLU A 11 -4.93 1.28 8.35
CA GLU A 11 -6.32 1.02 7.97
C GLU A 11 -6.95 2.17 7.20
N TRP A 12 -6.65 3.42 7.60
CA TRP A 12 -7.07 4.60 6.87
C TRP A 12 -6.45 4.66 5.47
N ALA A 13 -5.14 4.41 5.34
CA ALA A 13 -4.42 4.45 4.07
C ALA A 13 -4.93 3.36 3.11
N VAL A 14 -5.13 2.13 3.59
CA VAL A 14 -5.71 1.03 2.82
C VAL A 14 -7.10 1.39 2.32
N LYS A 15 -7.98 1.89 3.20
CA LYS A 15 -9.34 2.29 2.80
C LYS A 15 -9.31 3.40 1.75
N ARG A 16 -8.41 4.36 1.90
CA ARG A 16 -8.26 5.45 0.94
C ARG A 16 -7.77 4.96 -0.43
N VAL A 17 -6.84 4.00 -0.45
CA VAL A 17 -6.42 3.31 -1.69
C VAL A 17 -7.62 2.63 -2.35
N GLU A 18 -8.44 1.89 -1.60
CA GLU A 18 -9.65 1.23 -2.12
C GLU A 18 -10.67 2.23 -2.70
N GLU A 19 -10.81 3.41 -2.08
CA GLU A 19 -11.66 4.50 -2.60
C GLU A 19 -11.10 5.14 -3.87
N LEU A 20 -9.76 5.19 -4.01
CA LEU A 20 -9.08 5.78 -5.16
C LEU A 20 -9.03 4.81 -6.35
N LEU A 21 -8.89 3.51 -6.13
CA LEU A 21 -8.84 2.49 -7.20
C LEU A 21 -9.92 2.62 -8.29
N PRO A 22 -11.22 2.88 -7.99
CA PRO A 22 -12.23 3.10 -9.02
C PRO A 22 -12.22 4.51 -9.64
N LEU A 23 -11.51 5.47 -9.02
CA LEU A 23 -11.38 6.85 -9.49
C LEU A 23 -10.18 7.05 -10.42
N VAL A 24 -9.15 6.21 -10.29
CA VAL A 24 -7.98 6.18 -11.17
C VAL A 24 -8.10 5.03 -12.16
N ASP A 25 -8.24 5.38 -13.43
CA ASP A 25 -8.24 4.45 -14.57
C ASP A 25 -6.91 4.51 -15.33
N ASP A 26 -6.58 3.50 -16.16
CA ASP A 26 -5.39 3.50 -17.02
C ASP A 26 -5.33 4.71 -17.99
N SER A 27 -6.47 5.35 -18.24
CA SER A 27 -6.57 6.59 -19.01
C SER A 27 -6.30 7.87 -18.19
N THR A 28 -6.19 7.75 -16.87
CA THR A 28 -5.96 8.88 -15.96
C THR A 28 -4.50 9.29 -16.02
N SER A 29 -4.25 10.60 -16.24
CA SER A 29 -2.89 11.11 -16.31
C SER A 29 -2.17 10.87 -14.98
N LEU A 30 -0.92 10.42 -15.02
CA LEU A 30 -0.06 10.28 -13.83
C LEU A 30 0.15 11.58 -13.05
N SER A 31 -0.22 12.73 -13.63
CA SER A 31 -0.23 14.03 -12.96
C SER A 31 -1.54 14.32 -12.21
N ASP A 32 -2.51 13.42 -12.26
CA ASP A 32 -3.76 13.57 -11.54
C ASP A 32 -3.52 13.38 -10.03
N PRO A 33 -4.10 14.24 -9.18
CA PRO A 33 -3.96 14.13 -7.73
C PRO A 33 -4.32 12.74 -7.19
N ASN A 34 -5.32 12.07 -7.77
CA ASN A 34 -5.75 10.74 -7.32
C ASN A 34 -4.68 9.68 -7.63
N SER A 35 -4.01 9.76 -8.78
CA SER A 35 -2.89 8.87 -9.14
C SER A 35 -1.71 9.05 -8.20
N ILE A 36 -1.34 10.31 -7.93
CA ILE A 36 -0.23 10.65 -7.04
C ILE A 36 -0.54 10.17 -5.61
N GLU A 37 -1.76 10.39 -5.12
CA GLU A 37 -2.20 9.96 -3.79
C GLU A 37 -2.21 8.43 -3.69
N LEU A 38 -2.73 7.73 -4.70
CA LEU A 38 -2.76 6.26 -4.75
C LEU A 38 -1.35 5.67 -4.67
N GLU A 39 -0.40 6.21 -5.42
CA GLU A 39 0.99 5.75 -5.43
C GLU A 39 1.65 5.97 -4.07
N LEU A 40 1.49 7.15 -3.48
CA LEU A 40 2.02 7.47 -2.15
C LEU A 40 1.46 6.53 -1.07
N LEU A 41 0.14 6.36 -1.03
CA LEU A 41 -0.50 5.51 -0.02
C LEU A 41 -0.14 4.04 -0.21
N SER A 42 -0.05 3.57 -1.46
CA SER A 42 0.38 2.19 -1.77
C SER A 42 1.78 1.92 -1.26
N ASN A 43 2.72 2.85 -1.45
CA ASN A 43 4.08 2.72 -0.91
C ASN A 43 4.09 2.70 0.63
N LEU A 44 3.28 3.55 1.28
CA LEU A 44 3.18 3.60 2.74
C LEU A 44 2.59 2.32 3.36
N VAL A 45 1.53 1.80 2.74
CA VAL A 45 0.90 0.53 3.12
C VAL A 45 1.86 -0.63 2.91
N ALA A 46 2.59 -0.65 1.78
CA ALA A 46 3.60 -1.66 1.49
C ALA A 46 4.72 -1.66 2.53
N ASP A 47 5.35 -0.52 2.80
CA ASP A 47 6.40 -0.36 3.83
C ASP A 47 5.94 -0.90 5.19
N TYR A 48 4.73 -0.52 5.63
CA TYR A 48 4.18 -0.99 6.91
C TYR A 48 3.86 -2.48 6.90
N SER A 49 3.31 -2.99 5.79
CA SER A 49 3.01 -4.42 5.64
C SER A 49 4.27 -5.27 5.63
N GLU A 50 5.35 -4.78 5.03
CA GLU A 50 6.63 -5.47 5.03
C GLU A 50 7.21 -5.49 6.45
N GLU A 51 7.17 -4.37 7.18
CA GLU A 51 7.71 -4.32 8.55
C GLU A 51 6.88 -5.14 9.56
N HIS A 52 5.54 -5.09 9.46
CA HIS A 52 4.63 -5.70 10.45
C HIS A 52 4.06 -7.06 10.05
N PHE A 53 3.94 -7.36 8.76
CA PHE A 53 3.30 -8.55 8.22
C PHE A 53 4.22 -9.42 7.34
N ALA A 54 5.49 -9.07 7.07
CA ALA A 54 6.44 -9.93 6.36
C ALA A 54 6.91 -11.17 7.17
N LEU A 55 6.04 -11.73 8.00
CA LEU A 55 6.22 -13.04 8.60
C LEU A 55 5.40 -14.07 7.80
N GLY A 56 5.97 -14.54 6.69
CA GLY A 56 5.36 -15.59 5.88
C GLY A 56 6.22 -16.27 4.82
N GLU A 57 7.27 -15.62 4.27
CA GLU A 57 8.16 -16.27 3.29
C GLU A 57 9.43 -16.87 3.92
N SER A 58 9.24 -17.58 5.03
CA SER A 58 10.24 -18.51 5.54
C SER A 58 9.59 -19.85 5.88
N SER A 59 9.02 -20.53 4.87
CA SER A 59 8.67 -21.96 4.97
C SER A 59 8.50 -22.70 3.63
N TRP A 60 8.68 -22.10 2.45
CA TRP A 60 8.61 -22.85 1.16
C TRP A 60 9.97 -23.23 0.57
N GLY A 61 11.05 -22.99 1.31
CA GLY A 61 12.42 -23.26 0.88
C GLY A 61 13.12 -24.42 1.61
N ASN A 62 12.41 -25.35 2.23
CA ASN A 62 13.06 -26.60 2.67
C ASN A 62 12.08 -27.79 2.74
N ARG A 63 12.51 -28.90 2.12
CA ARG A 63 11.93 -30.26 2.09
C ARG A 63 10.75 -30.34 1.10
N ILE A 64 10.90 -30.94 -0.08
CA ILE A 64 11.42 -32.29 -0.40
C ILE A 64 11.93 -32.34 -1.84
#